data_AF-A0A1Y1S5H6-F1
#
_entry.id   AF-A0A1Y1S5H6-F1
#
_cell.length_a   1.000
_cell.length_b   1.000
_cell.length_c   1.000
_cell.angle_alpha   90.00
_cell.angle_beta   90.00
_cell.angle_gamma   90.00
#
_symmetry.space_group_name_H-M   'P 1'
#
loop_
_entity.id
_entity.type
_entity.pdbx_description
1 polymer ?
#
loop_
_entity_poly.entity_id
_entity_poly.type
_entity_poly.pdbx_seq_one_letter_code
_entity_poly.pdbx_strand_id
1 'polypeptide(L)' 'MKAHEAPTSSRRDENSLYSLTKRFVKLLWESPDHAISITTAASMLNVVKRRVYDITNVLESIDLLRNGT' A
#
# COMPACT_ATOMS: atom_id res chain seq x y z
N MET A 1 -32.83 19.28 -3.90
CA MET A 1 -32.76 17.93 -4.52
C MET A 1 -31.61 18.00 -5.53
N LYS A 2 -30.55 17.19 -5.57
CA LYS A 2 -30.13 15.95 -4.90
C LYS A 2 -28.59 16.04 -4.84
N ALA A 3 -27.96 15.75 -3.70
CA ALA A 3 -26.51 15.77 -3.60
C ALA A 3 -25.92 14.77 -4.61
N HIS A 4 -24.86 15.17 -5.33
CA HIS A 4 -24.09 14.26 -6.16
C HIS A 4 -23.33 13.32 -5.22
N GLU A 5 -23.96 12.19 -4.90
CA GLU A 5 -23.33 11.13 -4.13
C GLU A 5 -22.14 10.61 -4.96
N ALA A 6 -20.93 10.78 -4.42
CA ALA A 6 -19.73 10.21 -5.02
C ALA A 6 -19.91 8.68 -5.11
N PRO A 7 -19.36 8.01 -6.14
CA PRO A 7 -19.49 6.56 -6.26
C PRO A 7 -19.00 5.91 -4.97
N THR A 8 -19.86 5.10 -4.37
CA THR A 8 -19.53 4.33 -3.16
C THR A 8 -18.33 3.44 -3.48
N SER A 9 -17.20 3.69 -2.83
CA SER A 9 -15.96 2.94 -3.05
C SER A 9 -16.24 1.46 -2.81
N SER A 10 -16.04 0.63 -3.82
CA SER A 10 -16.25 -0.81 -3.66
C SER A 10 -15.09 -1.41 -2.86
N ARG A 11 -15.32 -2.53 -2.17
CA ARG A 11 -14.25 -3.30 -1.51
C ARG A 11 -13.12 -3.72 -2.46
N ARG A 12 -13.38 -3.77 -3.78
CA ARG A 12 -12.36 -4.01 -4.81
C ARG A 12 -11.45 -2.80 -5.00
N ASP A 13 -11.99 -1.59 -4.91
CA ASP A 13 -11.21 -0.36 -5.06
C ASP A 13 -10.31 -0.14 -3.84
N GLU A 14 -10.82 -0.44 -2.63
CA GLU A 14 -10.07 -0.33 -1.37
C GLU A 14 -8.86 -1.29 -1.32
N ASN A 15 -9.01 -2.50 -1.88
CA ASN A 15 -7.96 -3.53 -1.94
C ASN A 15 -7.22 -3.57 -3.28
N SER A 16 -7.44 -2.58 -4.15
CA SER A 16 -6.69 -2.45 -5.40
C SER A 16 -5.21 -2.25 -5.11
N LEU A 17 -4.35 -2.66 -6.05
CA LEU A 17 -2.91 -2.44 -5.94
C LEU A 17 -2.59 -0.95 -5.76
N TYR A 18 -3.27 -0.06 -6.49
CA TYR A 18 -3.12 1.39 -6.34
C TYR A 18 -3.43 1.89 -4.92
N SER A 19 -4.58 1.50 -4.36
CA SER A 19 -4.98 1.90 -3.00
C SER A 19 -3.99 1.38 -1.95
N LEU A 20 -3.58 0.12 -2.09
CA LEU A 20 -2.61 -0.50 -1.18
C LEU A 20 -1.23 0.15 -1.29
N THR A 21 -0.74 0.43 -2.49
CA THR A 21 0.54 1.13 -2.71
C THR A 21 0.51 2.52 -2.09
N LYS A 22 -0.58 3.29 -2.26
CA LYS A 22 -0.71 4.63 -1.67
C LYS A 22 -0.64 4.58 -0.14
N ARG A 23 -1.34 3.62 0.49
CA ARG A 23 -1.31 3.42 1.95
C ARG A 23 0.06 2.92 2.41
N PHE A 24 0.69 2.02 1.66
CA PHE A 24 2.03 1.50 1.96
C PHE A 24 3.09 2.61 1.97
N VAL A 25 3.11 3.48 0.96
CA VAL A 25 4.06 4.61 0.90
C VAL A 25 3.89 5.54 2.09
N LYS A 26 2.63 5.81 2.50
CA LYS A 26 2.36 6.59 3.71
C LYS A 26 2.93 5.91 4.96
N LEU A 27 2.67 4.60 5.14
CA LEU A 27 3.22 3.84 6.27
C LEU A 27 4.75 3.86 6.29
N LEU A 28 5.39 3.70 5.12
CA LEU A 28 6.84 3.73 5.00
C LEU A 28 7.40 5.10 5.40
N TRP A 29 6.78 6.19 4.94
CA TRP A 29 7.18 7.56 5.27
C TRP A 29 7.04 7.89 6.75
N GLU A 30 6.02 7.33 7.42
CA GLU A 30 5.77 7.51 8.84
C GLU A 30 6.62 6.56 9.73
N SER A 31 7.31 5.57 9.13
CA SER A 31 8.11 4.60 9.87
C SER A 31 9.52 5.13 10.18
N PRO A 32 10.12 4.73 11.32
CA PRO A 32 11.52 5.04 11.64
C PRO A 32 12.45 4.61 10.50
N ASP A 33 13.43 5.46 10.19
CA ASP A 33 14.41 5.26 9.13
C ASP A 33 13.83 4.97 7.73
N HIS A 34 12.54 5.33 7.52
CA HIS A 34 11.78 4.98 6.31
C HIS A 34 11.84 3.48 6.00
N ALA A 35 11.85 2.64 7.04
CA ALA A 35 11.95 1.20 6.95
C ALA A 35 10.77 0.52 7.64
N ILE A 36 10.16 -0.46 6.98
CA ILE A 36 9.07 -1.26 7.54
C ILE A 36 9.24 -2.73 7.16
N SER A 37 9.06 -3.63 8.12
CA SER A 37 9.08 -5.06 7.84
C SER A 37 7.83 -5.48 7.05
N ILE A 38 7.98 -6.48 6.18
CA ILE A 38 6.85 -7.03 5.39
C ILE A 38 5.72 -7.53 6.29
N THR A 39 6.05 -8.15 7.43
CA THR A 39 5.07 -8.65 8.39
C THR A 39 4.26 -7.48 9.00
N THR A 40 4.94 -6.40 9.39
CA THR A 40 4.29 -5.21 9.95
C THR A 40 3.41 -4.53 8.90
N ALA A 41 3.92 -4.33 7.68
CA ALA A 41 3.17 -3.74 6.59
C ALA A 41 1.91 -4.55 6.24
N ALA A 42 2.01 -5.87 6.17
CA ALA A 42 0.87 -6.76 5.94
C ALA A 42 -0.20 -6.61 7.02
N SER A 43 0.20 -6.57 8.29
CA SER A 43 -0.69 -6.37 9.43
C SER A 43 -1.38 -5.00 9.39
N MET A 44 -0.62 -3.91 9.18
CA MET A 44 -1.14 -2.53 9.11
C MET A 44 -2.08 -2.31 7.91
N LEU A 45 -1.80 -2.95 6.78
CA LEU A 45 -2.62 -2.84 5.58
C LEU A 45 -3.85 -3.76 5.61
N ASN A 46 -3.93 -4.68 6.59
CA ASN A 46 -4.93 -5.74 6.70
C ASN A 46 -4.97 -6.65 5.46
N VAL A 47 -3.80 -7.08 5.00
CA VAL A 47 -3.63 -7.96 3.84
C VAL A 47 -2.63 -9.08 4.12
N VAL A 48 -2.64 -10.13 3.30
CA VAL A 48 -1.62 -11.17 3.36
C VAL A 48 -0.28 -10.67 2.79
N LYS A 49 0.85 -11.24 3.26
CA LYS A 49 2.21 -10.87 2.82
C LYS A 49 2.39 -10.84 1.30
N ARG A 50 1.67 -11.71 0.56
CA ARG A 50 1.73 -11.74 -0.91
C ARG A 50 1.35 -10.40 -1.55
N ARG A 51 0.40 -9.64 -0.97
CA ARG A 51 0.03 -8.32 -1.49
C ARG A 51 1.11 -7.28 -1.25
N VAL A 52 1.85 -7.40 -0.15
CA VAL A 52 3.02 -6.54 0.09
C VAL A 52 4.10 -6.78 -0.98
N TYR A 53 4.34 -8.03 -1.38
CA TYR A 53 5.26 -8.31 -2.49
C TYR A 53 4.80 -7.73 -3.84
N ASP A 54 3.49 -7.70 -4.12
CA ASP A 54 3.03 -7.01 -5.34
C ASP A 54 3.38 -5.52 -5.31
N ILE A 55 3.28 -4.89 -4.14
CA ILE A 55 3.65 -3.48 -3.95
C ILE A 55 5.16 -3.30 -4.09
N THR A 56 5.97 -4.11 -3.40
CA THR A 56 7.43 -3.97 -3.45
C THR A 56 7.97 -4.25 -4.85
N ASN A 57 7.49 -5.28 -5.53
CA ASN A 57 7.89 -5.58 -6.91
C ASN A 57 7.60 -4.42 -7.87
N VAL A 58 6.46 -3.73 -7.71
CA VAL A 58 6.13 -2.56 -8.54
C VAL A 58 7.03 -1.38 -8.22
N LEU A 59 7.32 -1.12 -6.95
CA LEU A 59 8.17 0.02 -6.57
C LEU A 59 9.66 -0.24 -6.87
N GLU A 60 10.12 -1.48 -6.76
CA GLU A 60 11.47 -1.91 -7.15
C GLU A 60 11.67 -1.81 -8.66
N SER A 61 10.67 -2.17 -9.47
CA SER A 61 10.80 -2.14 -10.94
C SER A 61 10.92 -0.73 -11.53
N ILE A 62 10.65 0.30 -10.73
CA ILE A 62 10.81 1.72 -11.06
C ILE A 62 11.84 2.42 -10.15
N ASP A 63 12.68 1.64 -9.46
CA ASP A 63 13.79 2.13 -8.63
C ASP A 63 13.38 3.05 -7.45
N LEU A 64 12.14 2.93 -6.96
CA LEU A 64 11.63 3.69 -5.79
C LEU A 64 11.81 2.97 -4.45
N LEU A 65 12.18 1.69 -4.47
CA LEU A 65 12.59 0.94 -3.28
C LEU A 65 13.93 0.25 -3.53
N ARG A 66 14.72 0.13 -2.47
CA ARG A 66 15.94 -0.67 -2.44
C ARG A 66 15.83 -1.73 -1.36
N ASN A 67 16.30 -2.93 -1.66
CA ASN A 67 16.53 -3.94 -0.64
C ASN A 67 17.66 -3.44 0.27
N GLY A 68 17.38 -3.35 1.58
CA GLY A 68 18.38 -3.02 2.58
C GLY A 68 19.51 -4.06 2.52
N THR A 69 20.67 -3.61 2.04
CA THR A 69 21.94 -4.33 2.04
C THR A 69 22.92 -3.57 2.92
#